data_AF-A0AAD7CHM0-F1
#
_entry.id   AF-A0AAD7CHM0-F1
#
_cell.length_a   1.000
_cell.length_b   1.000
_cell.length_c   1.000
_cell.angle_alpha   90.00
_cell.angle_beta   90.00
_cell.angle_gamma   90.00
#
_symmetry.space_group_name_H-M   'P 1'
#
loop_
_entity.id
_entity.type
_entity.pdbx_description
1 polymer ?
#
loop_
_entity_poly.entity_id
_entity_poly.type
_entity_poly.pdbx_seq_one_letter_code
_entity_poly.pdbx_strand_id
1 'polypeptide(L)'
;PRADSRSLDSAQSRALIAKGVEVVKANLFDVEISQDCHPRVRPVYCHPLLGPRDLPADPKGKEEIAQGKNLVDAAKEVGVKFFIWSSLPNATKTSNGLYTQVYHVDNKEIIEEYLKASGVPYAVLLTC
;
A
#
# COMPACT_ATOMS: atom_id res chain seq x y z
N PRO A 1 -2.03 -7.74 -17.35
CA PRO A 1 -1.76 -7.33 -15.94
C PRO A 1 -2.12 -5.85 -15.80
N ARG A 2 -2.57 -5.40 -14.63
CA ARG A 2 -2.93 -3.99 -14.38
C ARG A 2 -2.00 -3.38 -13.33
N ALA A 3 -1.67 -2.10 -13.49
CA ALA A 3 -0.90 -1.31 -12.54
C ALA A 3 -1.56 0.05 -12.31
N ASP A 4 -1.49 0.52 -11.08
CA ASP A 4 -2.04 1.81 -10.67
C ASP A 4 -0.89 2.82 -10.55
N SER A 5 -1.04 3.99 -11.17
CA SER A 5 0.00 5.03 -11.19
C SER A 5 -0.60 6.41 -11.07
N ARG A 6 0.07 7.32 -10.38
CA ARG A 6 -0.36 8.73 -10.29
C ARG A 6 -0.23 9.48 -11.62
N SER A 7 0.61 8.99 -12.54
CA SER A 7 0.90 9.64 -13.82
C SER A 7 1.12 8.63 -14.92
N LEU A 8 0.21 8.64 -15.92
CA LEU A 8 0.30 7.81 -17.12
C LEU A 8 1.46 8.20 -18.04
N ASP A 9 1.88 9.47 -17.98
CA ASP A 9 2.94 10.03 -18.84
C ASP A 9 4.35 9.85 -18.28
N SER A 10 4.49 9.28 -17.08
CA SER A 10 5.81 8.98 -16.51
C SER A 10 6.56 7.97 -17.38
N ALA A 11 7.89 8.08 -17.44
CA ALA A 11 8.73 7.13 -18.18
C ALA A 11 8.50 5.68 -17.72
N GLN A 12 8.28 5.48 -16.42
CA GLN A 12 7.96 4.19 -15.82
C GLN A 12 6.58 3.67 -16.28
N SER A 13 5.55 4.52 -16.33
CA SER A 13 4.22 4.11 -16.80
C SER A 13 4.22 3.78 -18.28
N ARG A 14 4.91 4.57 -19.11
CA ARG A 14 5.10 4.27 -20.54
C ARG A 14 5.83 2.95 -20.76
N ALA A 15 6.86 2.65 -19.95
CA ALA A 15 7.58 1.38 -20.02
C ALA A 15 6.70 0.18 -19.64
N LEU A 16 5.77 0.35 -18.69
CA LEU A 16 4.79 -0.68 -18.34
C LEU A 16 3.75 -0.89 -19.45
N ILE A 17 3.24 0.21 -20.03
CA ILE A 17 2.31 0.17 -21.17
C ILE A 17 2.94 -0.55 -22.36
N ALA A 18 4.20 -0.23 -22.67
CA ALA A 18 4.95 -0.90 -23.75
C ALA A 18 5.12 -2.42 -23.53
N LYS A 19 5.03 -2.89 -22.28
CA LYS A 19 5.05 -4.32 -21.92
C LYS A 19 3.65 -4.97 -21.89
N GLY A 20 2.60 -4.25 -22.31
CA GLY A 20 1.22 -4.74 -22.30
C GLY A 20 0.55 -4.71 -20.93
N VAL A 21 1.06 -3.90 -19.99
CA VAL A 21 0.38 -3.64 -18.71
C VAL A 21 -0.66 -2.55 -18.91
N GLU A 22 -1.88 -2.79 -18.48
CA GLU A 22 -2.91 -1.76 -18.38
C GLU A 22 -2.55 -0.84 -17.22
N VAL A 23 -2.16 0.40 -17.50
CA VAL A 23 -1.84 1.39 -16.46
C VAL A 23 -3.03 2.32 -16.28
N VAL A 24 -3.59 2.33 -15.07
CA VAL A 24 -4.71 3.20 -14.71
C VAL A 24 -4.24 4.32 -13.81
N LYS A 25 -4.77 5.51 -14.05
CA LYS A 25 -4.46 6.67 -13.21
C LYS A 25 -5.16 6.50 -11.87
N ALA A 26 -4.38 6.35 -10.81
CA ALA A 26 -4.91 6.16 -9.46
C ALA A 26 -4.00 6.80 -8.42
N ASN A 27 -4.60 7.19 -7.31
CA ASN A 27 -3.94 7.81 -6.19
C ASN A 27 -4.45 7.17 -4.89
N LEU A 28 -3.54 6.77 -4.02
CA LEU A 28 -3.88 6.04 -2.79
C LEU A 28 -4.57 6.92 -1.74
N PHE A 29 -4.56 8.24 -1.94
CA PHE A 29 -5.33 9.20 -1.13
C PHE A 29 -6.81 9.27 -1.55
N ASP A 30 -7.15 8.82 -2.75
CA ASP A 30 -8.49 8.95 -3.31
C ASP A 30 -9.23 7.62 -3.17
N VAL A 31 -10.11 7.52 -2.16
CA VAL A 31 -10.87 6.30 -1.83
C VAL A 31 -11.72 5.83 -3.02
N GLU A 32 -12.31 6.76 -3.76
CA GLU A 32 -13.15 6.47 -4.93
C GLU A 32 -12.39 5.78 -6.08
N ILE A 33 -11.12 6.12 -6.30
CA ILE A 33 -10.31 5.48 -7.35
C ILE A 33 -9.83 4.10 -6.90
N SER A 34 -9.73 3.88 -5.58
CA SER A 34 -9.43 2.56 -5.02
C SER A 34 -10.54 1.54 -5.31
N GLN A 35 -11.79 1.98 -5.50
CA GLN A 35 -12.93 1.11 -5.80
C GLN A 35 -12.95 0.58 -7.24
N ASP A 36 -12.22 1.18 -8.19
CA ASP A 36 -11.94 0.58 -9.51
C ASP A 36 -10.86 -0.51 -9.43
N CYS A 37 -10.78 -1.18 -8.27
CA CYS A 37 -10.04 -2.41 -8.10
C CYS A 37 -10.71 -3.50 -8.94
N HIS A 38 -9.98 -4.08 -9.91
CA HIS A 38 -10.50 -5.22 -10.67
C HIS A 38 -10.52 -6.48 -9.78
N PRO A 39 -11.54 -7.36 -9.85
CA PRO A 39 -11.79 -8.47 -8.91
C PRO A 39 -10.77 -9.63 -8.92
N ARG A 40 -9.62 -9.48 -9.57
CA ARG A 40 -8.61 -10.53 -9.70
C ARG A 40 -7.29 -10.08 -9.08
N VAL A 41 -7.10 -10.47 -7.82
CA VAL A 41 -5.84 -10.62 -7.07
C VAL A 41 -4.80 -9.53 -7.37
N ARG A 42 -4.68 -8.55 -6.46
CA ARG A 42 -3.63 -7.52 -6.54
C ARG A 42 -2.53 -7.84 -5.52
N PRO A 43 -1.28 -8.05 -5.96
CA PRO A 43 -0.15 -7.82 -5.09
C PRO A 43 -0.02 -6.31 -4.88
N VAL A 44 -0.37 -5.84 -3.69
CA VAL A 44 -0.23 -4.44 -3.33
C VAL A 44 1.18 -4.27 -2.76
N TYR A 45 2.14 -4.06 -3.66
CA TYR A 45 3.45 -3.57 -3.28
C TYR A 45 3.35 -2.08 -3.02
N CYS A 46 2.93 -1.72 -1.81
CA CYS A 46 2.93 -0.33 -1.37
C CYS A 46 4.22 -0.08 -0.61
N HIS A 47 5.16 0.61 -1.25
CA HIS A 47 6.15 1.39 -0.52
C HIS A 47 5.55 2.80 -0.40
N PRO A 48 4.83 3.12 0.69
CA PRO A 48 4.45 4.49 0.99
C PRO A 48 5.78 5.22 1.21
N LEU A 49 6.29 5.79 0.12
CA LEU A 49 7.32 6.81 0.20
C LEU A 49 6.74 7.91 1.09
N LEU A 50 7.62 8.52 1.89
CA LEU A 50 7.43 9.88 2.42
C LEU A 50 6.53 10.64 1.45
N GLY A 51 5.37 11.11 1.94
CA GLY A 51 4.29 11.64 1.11
C GLY A 51 4.81 12.59 0.03
N PRO A 52 4.04 12.85 -1.05
CA PRO A 52 4.42 13.80 -2.08
C PRO A 52 5.14 15.00 -1.46
N ARG A 53 6.25 15.45 -2.06
CA ARG A 53 7.12 16.51 -1.51
C ARG A 53 6.38 17.82 -1.18
N ASP A 54 5.14 17.91 -1.66
CA ASP A 54 4.21 19.03 -1.62
C ASP A 54 3.16 18.87 -0.50
N LEU A 55 3.14 17.75 0.23
CA LEU A 55 2.31 17.54 1.42
C LEU A 55 3.05 17.93 2.71
N PRO A 56 2.32 18.34 3.77
CA PRO A 56 2.92 18.61 5.08
C PRO A 56 3.75 17.41 5.56
N ALA A 57 4.85 17.68 6.26
CA ALA A 57 5.66 16.61 6.85
C ALA A 57 4.78 15.74 7.75
N ASP A 58 4.73 14.44 7.45
CA ASP A 58 4.06 13.42 8.24
C ASP A 58 5.11 12.54 8.95
N PRO A 59 5.78 13.07 9.99
CA PRO A 59 6.92 12.39 10.62
C PRO A 59 6.53 11.07 11.29
N LYS A 60 5.23 10.81 11.51
CA LYS A 60 4.73 9.58 12.14
C LYS A 60 4.00 8.65 11.15
N GLY A 61 3.87 9.03 9.89
CA GLY A 61 3.26 8.21 8.83
C GLY A 61 1.76 7.92 9.02
N LYS A 62 0.99 8.90 9.51
CA LYS A 62 -0.48 8.82 9.50
C LYS A 62 -1.04 8.61 8.09
N GLU A 63 -0.46 9.26 7.09
CA GLU A 63 -0.83 9.14 5.68
C GLU A 63 -0.53 7.73 5.15
N GLU A 64 0.62 7.16 5.51
CA GLU A 64 0.97 5.77 5.18
C GLU A 64 -0.08 4.80 5.73
N ILE A 65 -0.45 4.95 7.01
CA ILE A 65 -1.47 4.11 7.63
C ILE A 65 -2.81 4.28 6.92
N ALA A 66 -3.21 5.52 6.62
CA ALA A 66 -4.46 5.81 5.93
C ALA A 66 -4.51 5.17 4.53
N GLN A 67 -3.44 5.33 3.74
CA GLN A 67 -3.33 4.71 2.41
C GLN A 67 -3.41 3.17 2.49
N GLY A 68 -2.70 2.56 3.43
CA GLY A 68 -2.74 1.12 3.64
C GLY A 68 -4.13 0.62 4.02
N LYS A 69 -4.84 1.33 4.90
CA LYS A 69 -6.22 1.00 5.27
C LYS A 69 -7.20 1.15 4.12
N ASN A 70 -7.11 2.24 3.36
CA ASN A 70 -7.93 2.46 2.17
C ASN A 70 -7.78 1.30 1.16
N LEU A 71 -6.55 0.81 0.97
CA LEU A 71 -6.28 -0.34 0.10
C LEU A 71 -6.93 -1.62 0.62
N VAL A 72 -6.90 -1.87 1.93
CA VAL A 72 -7.57 -3.02 2.56
C VAL A 72 -9.09 -2.92 2.41
N ASP A 73 -9.65 -1.73 2.63
CA ASP A 73 -11.09 -1.50 2.53
C ASP A 73 -11.58 -1.66 1.09
N ALA A 74 -10.88 -1.09 0.11
CA ALA A 74 -11.19 -1.24 -1.30
C ALA A 74 -11.05 -2.70 -1.77
N ALA A 75 -10.02 -3.40 -1.30
CA ALA A 75 -9.84 -4.82 -1.56
C ALA A 75 -11.02 -5.65 -1.03
N LYS A 76 -11.50 -5.32 0.17
CA LYS A 76 -12.66 -5.97 0.79
C LYS A 76 -13.96 -5.67 0.03
N GLU A 77 -14.19 -4.41 -0.33
CA GLU A 77 -15.39 -3.95 -1.03
C GLU A 77 -15.54 -4.59 -2.41
N VAL A 78 -14.44 -4.65 -3.17
CA VAL A 78 -14.40 -5.29 -4.49
C VAL A 78 -14.42 -6.83 -4.40
N GLY A 79 -14.18 -7.39 -3.22
CA GLY A 79 -14.15 -8.84 -3.01
C GLY A 79 -12.93 -9.49 -3.67
N VAL A 80 -11.73 -8.91 -3.50
CA VAL A 80 -10.50 -9.53 -4.03
C VAL A 80 -10.33 -10.92 -3.42
N LYS A 81 -9.95 -11.89 -4.26
CA LYS A 81 -9.77 -13.28 -3.81
C LYS A 81 -8.55 -13.47 -2.90
N PHE A 82 -7.54 -12.63 -3.07
CA PHE A 82 -6.30 -12.72 -2.33
C PHE A 82 -5.55 -11.37 -2.37
N PHE A 83 -5.00 -10.96 -1.23
CA PHE A 83 -4.25 -9.72 -1.05
C PHE A 83 -2.81 -10.04 -0.63
N ILE A 84 -1.82 -9.51 -1.34
CA ILE A 84 -0.41 -9.64 -0.91
C ILE A 84 0.06 -8.29 -0.40
N TRP A 85 0.53 -8.27 0.86
CA TRP A 85 1.04 -7.08 1.54
C TRP A 85 2.56 -7.15 1.69
N SER A 86 3.25 -6.05 1.39
CA SER A 86 4.68 -5.90 1.67
C SER A 86 4.85 -5.23 3.04
N SER A 87 5.43 -5.95 4.00
CA SER A 87 5.60 -5.50 5.39
C SER A 87 7.06 -5.55 5.83
N LEU A 88 7.32 -5.02 7.03
CA LEU A 88 8.60 -5.05 7.72
C LEU A 88 8.34 -5.32 9.22
N PRO A 89 9.25 -6.01 9.95
CA PRO A 89 9.08 -6.23 11.38
C PRO A 89 9.09 -4.91 12.14
N ASN A 90 8.10 -4.69 13.01
CA ASN A 90 8.00 -3.50 13.84
C ASN A 90 9.26 -3.34 14.71
N ALA A 91 10.00 -2.26 14.48
CA ALA A 91 11.26 -1.98 15.14
C ALA A 91 11.05 -1.70 16.62
N THR A 92 9.98 -0.96 16.97
CA THR A 92 9.65 -0.68 18.38
C THR A 92 9.43 -1.98 19.16
N LYS A 93 8.58 -2.88 18.65
CA LYS A 93 8.29 -4.17 19.29
C LYS A 93 9.52 -5.08 19.29
N THR A 94 10.18 -5.25 18.15
CA THR A 94 11.33 -6.17 18.00
C THR A 94 12.53 -5.75 18.85
N SER A 95 12.68 -4.44 19.09
CA SER A 95 13.75 -3.89 19.92
C SER A 95 13.39 -3.70 21.39
N ASN A 96 12.23 -4.22 21.85
CA ASN A 96 11.71 -4.02 23.20
C ASN A 96 11.66 -2.54 23.63
N GLY A 97 11.27 -1.66 22.71
CA GLY A 97 11.14 -0.23 22.97
C GLY A 97 12.43 0.59 22.86
N LEU A 98 13.52 0.02 22.36
CA LEU A 98 14.77 0.77 22.15
C LEU A 98 14.69 1.71 20.95
N TYR A 99 14.08 1.27 19.85
CA TYR A 99 13.94 2.04 18.61
C TYR A 99 12.48 2.43 18.37
N THR A 100 12.07 3.57 18.93
CA THR A 100 10.66 4.03 18.95
C THR A 100 10.28 4.99 17.83
N GLN A 101 11.23 5.36 16.96
CA GLN A 101 11.05 6.42 15.96
C GLN A 101 11.20 5.91 14.52
N VAL A 102 11.19 4.59 14.32
CA VAL A 102 11.27 3.96 13.00
C VAL A 102 9.86 3.80 12.42
N TYR A 103 9.13 4.91 12.33
CA TYR A 103 7.68 4.91 12.04
C TYR A 103 7.33 4.23 10.72
N HIS A 104 8.10 4.47 9.66
CA HIS A 104 7.88 3.87 8.33
C HIS A 104 7.95 2.33 8.31
N VAL A 105 8.58 1.73 9.32
CA VAL A 105 8.61 0.27 9.52
C VAL A 105 7.45 -0.16 10.40
N ASP A 106 7.27 0.50 11.54
CA ASP A 106 6.23 0.18 12.52
C ASP A 106 4.82 0.29 11.91
N ASN A 107 4.60 1.27 11.03
CA ASN A 107 3.33 1.49 10.35
C ASN A 107 2.90 0.32 9.46
N LYS A 108 3.85 -0.46 8.92
CA LYS A 108 3.52 -1.60 8.05
C LYS A 108 2.86 -2.72 8.83
N GLU A 109 3.29 -2.93 10.07
CA GLU A 109 2.66 -3.88 10.98
C GLU A 109 1.28 -3.37 11.44
N ILE A 110 1.10 -2.05 11.64
CA ILE A 110 -0.22 -1.46 11.94
C ILE A 110 -1.23 -1.75 10.81
N ILE A 111 -0.80 -1.63 9.55
CA ILE A 111 -1.63 -1.95 8.38
C ILE A 111 -1.86 -3.46 8.27
N GLU A 112 -0.87 -4.28 8.58
CA GLU A 112 -0.98 -5.74 8.61
C GLU A 112 -2.03 -6.21 9.65
N GLU A 113 -2.02 -5.65 10.85
CA GLU A 113 -3.03 -5.91 11.89
C GLU A 113 -4.44 -5.55 11.38
N TYR A 114 -4.57 -4.44 10.64
CA TYR A 114 -5.84 -4.05 10.01
C TYR A 114 -6.29 -5.01 8.90
N LEU A 115 -5.36 -5.42 8.02
CA LEU A 115 -5.61 -6.42 6.98
C LEU A 115 -6.06 -7.74 7.60
N LYS A 116 -5.41 -8.19 8.67
CA LYS A 116 -5.80 -9.40 9.41
C LYS A 116 -7.21 -9.28 9.98
N ALA A 117 -7.56 -8.15 10.57
CA ALA A 117 -8.90 -7.91 11.11
C ALA A 117 -9.99 -7.78 10.02
N SER A 118 -9.62 -7.40 8.78
CA SER A 118 -10.56 -7.19 7.68
C SER A 118 -11.26 -8.49 7.22
N GLY A 119 -10.62 -9.65 7.40
CA GLY A 119 -11.06 -10.96 6.92
C GLY A 119 -10.74 -11.24 5.45
N VAL A 120 -10.08 -10.32 4.74
CA VAL A 120 -9.61 -10.54 3.36
C VAL A 120 -8.51 -11.61 3.37
N PRO A 121 -8.58 -12.68 2.55
CA PRO A 121 -7.51 -13.66 2.45
C PRO A 121 -6.19 -13.01 2.00
N TYR A 122 -5.09 -13.28 2.71
CA TYR A 122 -3.85 -12.54 2.49
C TYR A 122 -2.56 -13.35 2.69
N ALA A 123 -1.46 -12.80 2.15
CA ALA A 123 -0.09 -13.16 2.51
C ALA A 123 0.72 -11.89 2.81
N VAL A 124 1.67 -12.00 3.73
CA VAL A 124 2.62 -10.93 4.07
C VAL A 124 4.00 -11.32 3.59
N LEU A 125 4.63 -10.43 2.82
CA LEU A 125 6.02 -10.52 2.41
C LEU A 125 6.85 -9.58 3.29
N LEU A 126 7.71 -10.15 4.13
CA LEU A 126 8.69 -9.37 4.88
C LEU A 126 9.91 -9.13 3.99
N THR A 127 10.11 -7.88 3.60
CA THR A 127 11.22 -7.50 2.71
C THR A 127 12.41 -7.06 3.55
N CYS A 128 13.52 -7.79 3.53
CA CYS A 128 14.76 -7.44 4.23
C CYS A 128 15.64 -6.44 3.47
#